data_AF-A0A327W7K0-F1
#
_entry.id   AF-A0A327W7K0-F1
#
_cell.length_a   1.000
_cell.length_b   1.000
_cell.length_c   1.000
_cell.angle_alpha   90.00
_cell.angle_beta   90.00
_cell.angle_gamma   90.00
#
_symmetry.space_group_name_H-M   'P 1'
#
loop_
_entity.id
_entity.type
_entity.pdbx_description
1 polymer ?
#
loop_
_entity_poly.entity_id
_entity_poly.type
_entity_poly.pdbx_seq_one_letter_code
_entity_poly.pdbx_strand_id
1 'polypeptide(L)'
;MPAPLPALVPLPTQLTHRPGHFTLSGTTSVRVSPGAGAAADLLRTLLAPATGLPLPVSPDGAFVLALDPDLGGLGAEGYGLTVAPDAVLLRAAHLTGLLRGIQTVRQLLPVEALSGAPRPGVAWRLPCVEITDVPRHSWRGFLLDVARHFQPVSVLRRTVDLLALHKLNVLHLHLTDDQGWRMPVAAYPLLTEVGGRRAGPVPHEGAYTRRELLDLVAYAAARGVTVVPEIEMPGHARAALAAYPELGNVPGRRLDVWPLWGVCDTVFGVHEPVLDFCRAVLDEVVDVFPSRHIHIGGDECPTTEWAASPVARARAAAEGLAHTDALRDWFLGRIGAHLLQRGRTPVVWAETGEGLPTEFAVMSWRDPEHTRIALKRGHPVISSQHRASYLDYAQTDSPDEPHAEPGLVLGLRTVHEHEPPTDPDVSGRLLGVQAQLWTEYAPTVGHIDRRVFPRLSALADRAWHGSPSWEDFRVRLGVHGARLAALGVRHGPLDPYVPDPHRSGREQS
;
A
#
# COMPACT_ATOMS: atom_id res chain seq x y z
N MET A 1 12.08 -3.60 -39.48
CA MET A 1 12.44 -3.87 -38.07
C MET A 1 11.20 -4.36 -37.34
N PRO A 2 11.28 -5.34 -36.43
CA PRO A 2 10.15 -5.68 -35.58
C PRO A 2 9.70 -4.43 -34.80
N ALA A 3 8.40 -4.26 -34.60
CA ALA A 3 7.89 -3.16 -33.79
C ALA A 3 8.43 -3.26 -32.36
N PRO A 4 8.75 -2.13 -31.69
CA PRO A 4 9.23 -2.16 -30.32
C PRO A 4 8.17 -2.80 -29.40
N LEU A 5 8.62 -3.61 -28.44
CA LEU A 5 7.73 -4.23 -27.46
C LEU A 5 6.98 -3.15 -26.67
N PRO A 6 5.71 -3.40 -26.27
CA PRO A 6 4.98 -2.46 -25.43
C PRO A 6 5.71 -2.19 -24.12
N ALA A 7 5.93 -0.90 -23.82
CA ALA A 7 6.57 -0.46 -22.58
C ALA A 7 5.62 -0.57 -21.39
N LEU A 8 5.46 -1.75 -20.81
CA LEU A 8 4.56 -2.02 -19.68
C LEU A 8 5.29 -1.92 -18.34
N VAL A 9 4.64 -1.37 -17.32
CA VAL A 9 5.16 -1.30 -15.94
C VAL A 9 4.05 -1.70 -14.96
N PRO A 10 4.14 -2.86 -14.28
CA PRO A 10 5.25 -3.83 -14.33
C PRO A 10 5.34 -4.60 -15.66
N LEU A 11 6.55 -5.09 -15.97
CA LEU A 11 6.78 -6.01 -17.08
C LEU A 11 6.02 -7.34 -16.86
N PRO A 12 5.27 -7.86 -17.84
CA PRO A 12 4.61 -9.16 -17.70
C PRO A 12 5.60 -10.33 -17.65
N THR A 13 5.22 -11.44 -17.01
CA THR A 13 6.06 -12.65 -16.95
C THR A 13 6.45 -13.16 -18.34
N GLN A 14 5.50 -13.15 -19.28
CA GLN A 14 5.72 -13.49 -20.69
C GLN A 14 4.93 -12.53 -21.58
N LEU A 15 5.59 -11.98 -22.60
CA LEU A 15 4.96 -11.13 -23.61
C LEU A 15 5.54 -11.45 -24.98
N THR A 16 4.66 -11.71 -25.95
CA THR A 16 5.00 -11.88 -27.36
C THR A 16 4.23 -10.87 -28.19
N HIS A 17 4.93 -10.06 -28.98
CA HIS A 17 4.31 -9.14 -29.93
C HIS A 17 3.88 -9.88 -31.22
N ARG A 18 2.70 -9.55 -31.74
CA ARG A 18 2.14 -10.08 -32.98
C ARG A 18 1.86 -8.95 -33.98
N PRO A 19 1.85 -9.19 -35.30
CA PRO A 19 1.52 -8.15 -36.27
C PRO A 19 0.07 -7.66 -36.13
N GLY A 20 -0.14 -6.35 -36.33
CA GLY A 20 -1.47 -5.73 -36.39
C GLY A 20 -1.93 -5.08 -35.09
N HIS A 21 -3.20 -4.68 -35.09
CA HIS A 21 -3.85 -4.04 -33.95
C HIS A 21 -5.33 -4.42 -33.86
N PHE A 22 -5.87 -4.42 -32.64
CA PHE A 22 -7.31 -4.38 -32.39
C PHE A 22 -7.74 -2.92 -32.17
N THR A 23 -8.87 -2.49 -32.73
CA THR A 23 -9.37 -1.11 -32.52
C THR A 23 -10.66 -1.13 -31.71
N LEU A 24 -10.64 -0.48 -30.54
CA LEU A 24 -11.86 -0.19 -29.79
C LEU A 24 -12.62 0.93 -30.50
N SER A 25 -13.91 0.71 -30.75
CA SER A 25 -14.79 1.67 -31.41
C SER A 25 -16.20 1.62 -30.85
N GLY A 26 -17.10 2.47 -31.36
CA GLY A 26 -18.49 2.52 -30.92
C GLY A 26 -19.28 1.23 -31.15
N THR A 27 -18.78 0.32 -32.01
CA THR A 27 -19.39 -0.99 -32.27
C THR A 27 -18.80 -2.11 -31.41
N THR A 28 -17.71 -1.86 -30.67
CA THR A 28 -17.10 -2.87 -29.81
C THR A 28 -18.04 -3.22 -28.65
N SER A 29 -18.35 -4.50 -28.51
CA SER A 29 -19.11 -5.07 -27.39
C SER A 29 -18.28 -6.10 -26.63
N VAL A 30 -18.68 -6.36 -25.38
CA VAL A 30 -17.96 -7.20 -24.44
C VAL A 30 -18.73 -8.50 -24.19
N ARG A 31 -18.10 -9.64 -24.43
CA ARG A 31 -18.60 -10.95 -24.00
C ARG A 31 -18.09 -11.25 -22.60
N VAL A 32 -18.99 -11.60 -21.69
CA VAL A 32 -18.69 -11.77 -20.26
C VAL A 32 -19.13 -13.16 -19.82
N SER A 33 -18.20 -13.97 -19.32
CA SER A 33 -18.54 -15.26 -18.73
C SER A 33 -19.27 -15.09 -17.39
N PRO A 34 -19.98 -16.13 -16.89
CA PRO A 34 -20.50 -16.13 -15.52
C PRO A 34 -19.41 -15.72 -14.50
N GLY A 35 -19.76 -14.84 -13.56
CA GLY A 35 -18.83 -14.33 -12.53
C GLY A 35 -17.90 -13.19 -12.97
N ALA A 36 -17.75 -12.90 -14.28
CA ALA A 36 -16.86 -11.86 -14.79
C ALA A 36 -17.50 -10.45 -14.87
N GLY A 37 -18.74 -10.29 -14.37
CA GLY A 37 -19.50 -9.02 -14.45
C GLY A 37 -18.75 -7.82 -13.86
N ALA A 38 -18.18 -7.97 -12.66
CA ALA A 38 -17.40 -6.92 -12.01
C ALA A 38 -16.16 -6.48 -12.81
N ALA A 39 -15.54 -7.39 -13.57
CA ALA A 39 -14.43 -7.04 -14.46
C ALA A 39 -14.91 -6.21 -15.66
N ALA A 40 -16.08 -6.53 -16.22
CA ALA A 40 -16.69 -5.73 -17.28
C ALA A 40 -17.06 -4.32 -16.80
N ASP A 41 -17.58 -4.21 -15.58
CA ASP A 41 -17.86 -2.92 -14.94
C ASP A 41 -16.58 -2.10 -14.75
N LEU A 42 -15.52 -2.72 -14.22
CA LEU A 42 -14.23 -2.04 -14.04
C LEU A 42 -13.65 -1.56 -15.39
N LEU A 43 -13.70 -2.40 -16.43
CA LEU A 43 -13.23 -2.04 -17.77
C LEU A 43 -13.95 -0.79 -18.29
N ARG A 44 -15.30 -0.75 -18.16
CA ARG A 44 -16.10 0.44 -18.53
C ARG A 44 -15.74 1.65 -17.68
N THR A 45 -15.70 1.50 -16.35
CA THR A 45 -15.36 2.60 -15.43
C THR A 45 -14.02 3.24 -15.78
N LEU A 46 -13.02 2.43 -16.14
CA LEU A 46 -11.67 2.94 -16.40
C LEU A 46 -11.48 3.51 -17.81
N LEU A 47 -12.26 3.08 -18.80
CA LEU A 47 -12.11 3.53 -20.20
C LEU A 47 -13.14 4.60 -20.61
N ALA A 48 -14.33 4.62 -20.02
CA ALA A 48 -15.39 5.53 -20.41
C ALA A 48 -15.00 7.03 -20.36
N PRO A 49 -14.26 7.53 -19.32
CA PRO A 49 -13.94 8.95 -19.24
C PRO A 49 -13.17 9.50 -20.44
N ALA A 50 -12.15 8.77 -20.91
CA ALA A 50 -11.34 9.19 -22.05
C ALA A 50 -11.99 8.85 -23.39
N THR A 51 -12.56 7.64 -23.50
CA THR A 51 -12.94 7.07 -24.80
C THR A 51 -14.38 7.39 -25.20
N GLY A 52 -15.27 7.63 -24.23
CA GLY A 52 -16.72 7.74 -24.46
C GLY A 52 -17.38 6.47 -24.98
N LEU A 53 -16.68 5.33 -25.01
CA LEU A 53 -17.20 4.09 -25.58
C LEU A 53 -18.14 3.39 -24.59
N PRO A 54 -19.32 2.91 -25.05
CA PRO A 54 -20.30 2.28 -24.18
C PRO A 54 -19.89 0.86 -23.75
N LEU A 55 -19.16 0.13 -24.60
CA LEU A 55 -18.74 -1.26 -24.40
C LEU A 55 -19.88 -2.15 -23.83
N PRO A 56 -21.03 -2.24 -24.55
CA PRO A 56 -22.19 -2.98 -24.08
C PRO A 56 -21.88 -4.48 -23.98
N VAL A 57 -22.55 -5.17 -23.07
CA VAL A 57 -22.43 -6.63 -22.96
C VAL A 57 -23.19 -7.29 -24.12
N SER A 58 -22.56 -8.23 -24.81
CA SER A 58 -23.15 -9.01 -25.90
C SER A 58 -22.58 -10.44 -25.92
N PRO A 59 -23.40 -11.47 -26.17
CA PRO A 59 -22.93 -12.85 -26.37
C PRO A 59 -21.86 -13.00 -27.46
N ASP A 60 -21.91 -12.14 -28.48
CA ASP A 60 -20.99 -12.15 -29.63
C ASP A 60 -19.92 -11.05 -29.53
N GLY A 61 -19.68 -10.52 -28.32
CA GLY A 61 -18.72 -9.44 -28.11
C GLY A 61 -17.29 -9.83 -28.46
N ALA A 62 -16.65 -9.01 -29.29
CA ALA A 62 -15.26 -9.19 -29.72
C ALA A 62 -14.25 -9.02 -28.58
N PHE A 63 -14.61 -8.31 -27.50
CA PHE A 63 -13.79 -8.24 -26.29
C PHE A 63 -14.32 -9.25 -25.27
N VAL A 64 -13.56 -10.30 -24.98
CA VAL A 64 -13.98 -11.41 -24.15
C VAL A 64 -13.31 -11.34 -22.78
N LEU A 65 -14.12 -11.35 -21.73
CA LEU A 65 -13.72 -11.54 -20.34
C LEU A 65 -14.18 -12.94 -19.89
N ALA A 66 -13.23 -13.84 -19.67
CA ALA A 66 -13.51 -15.24 -19.37
C ALA A 66 -12.90 -15.67 -18.02
N LEU A 67 -13.75 -16.06 -17.09
CA LEU A 67 -13.35 -16.88 -15.95
C LEU A 67 -13.36 -18.34 -16.34
N ASP A 68 -12.23 -18.99 -16.13
CA ASP A 68 -12.01 -20.40 -16.41
C ASP A 68 -11.32 -21.02 -15.19
N PRO A 69 -12.07 -21.58 -14.22
CA PRO A 69 -11.51 -22.16 -13.00
C PRO A 69 -10.54 -23.31 -13.25
N ASP A 70 -10.62 -23.97 -14.42
CA ASP A 70 -9.75 -25.08 -14.81
C ASP A 70 -8.43 -24.60 -15.42
N LEU A 71 -8.24 -23.28 -15.57
CA LEU A 71 -7.02 -22.67 -16.08
C LEU A 71 -5.87 -22.80 -15.08
N GLY A 72 -5.13 -23.90 -15.19
CA GLY A 72 -3.96 -24.20 -14.35
C GLY A 72 -2.78 -23.25 -14.57
N GLY A 73 -1.90 -23.17 -13.57
CA GLY A 73 -0.59 -22.49 -13.67
C GLY A 73 -0.61 -20.97 -13.49
N LEU A 74 -1.77 -20.34 -13.32
CA LEU A 74 -1.88 -18.87 -13.17
C LEU A 74 -2.11 -18.39 -11.72
N GLY A 75 -2.47 -19.30 -10.80
CA GLY A 75 -2.74 -18.95 -9.41
C GLY A 75 -3.88 -17.93 -9.24
N ALA A 76 -3.93 -17.28 -8.08
CA ALA A 76 -5.06 -16.42 -7.69
C ALA A 76 -5.16 -15.08 -8.45
N GLU A 77 -4.05 -14.61 -9.02
CA GLU A 77 -3.97 -13.26 -9.62
C GLU A 77 -3.45 -13.26 -11.06
N GLY A 78 -3.05 -14.42 -11.60
CA GLY A 78 -2.55 -14.50 -12.96
C GLY A 78 -3.64 -14.46 -14.02
N TYR A 79 -3.24 -14.10 -15.23
CA TYR A 79 -4.14 -14.00 -16.37
C TYR A 79 -3.41 -14.30 -17.69
N GLY A 80 -4.19 -14.69 -18.69
CA GLY A 80 -3.78 -14.73 -20.09
C GLY A 80 -4.51 -13.65 -20.88
N LEU A 81 -3.77 -12.88 -21.68
CA LEU A 81 -4.31 -11.87 -22.58
C LEU A 81 -3.84 -12.15 -24.01
N THR A 82 -4.79 -12.31 -24.93
CA THR A 82 -4.54 -12.39 -26.37
C THR A 82 -5.25 -11.24 -27.05
N VAL A 83 -4.50 -10.42 -27.79
CA VAL A 83 -5.03 -9.37 -28.66
C VAL A 83 -4.75 -9.78 -30.10
N ALA A 84 -5.82 -10.00 -30.86
CA ALA A 84 -5.79 -10.26 -32.29
C ALA A 84 -6.52 -9.12 -33.05
N PRO A 85 -6.40 -9.01 -34.38
CA PRO A 85 -7.01 -7.92 -35.13
C PRO A 85 -8.54 -7.83 -35.00
N ASP A 86 -9.19 -8.97 -34.78
CA ASP A 86 -10.64 -9.16 -34.76
C ASP A 86 -11.22 -9.43 -33.36
N ALA A 87 -10.40 -9.81 -32.38
CA ALA A 87 -10.86 -10.10 -31.02
C ALA A 87 -9.79 -9.84 -29.95
N VAL A 88 -10.25 -9.59 -28.72
CA VAL A 88 -9.44 -9.59 -27.50
C VAL A 88 -9.98 -10.66 -26.57
N LEU A 89 -9.12 -11.53 -26.06
CA LEU A 89 -9.44 -12.51 -25.03
C LEU A 89 -8.61 -12.23 -23.78
N LEU A 90 -9.27 -11.84 -22.70
CA LEU A 90 -8.69 -11.80 -21.37
C LEU A 90 -9.33 -12.89 -20.51
N ARG A 91 -8.51 -13.83 -20.04
CA ARG A 91 -8.94 -14.97 -19.24
C ARG A 91 -8.14 -15.16 -17.97
N ALA A 92 -8.77 -15.66 -16.92
CA ALA A 92 -8.13 -15.96 -15.64
C ALA A 92 -8.91 -17.04 -14.87
N ALA A 93 -8.24 -17.72 -13.94
CA ALA A 93 -8.90 -18.66 -13.03
C ALA A 93 -9.76 -17.96 -11.97
N HIS A 94 -9.39 -16.73 -11.60
CA HIS A 94 -10.06 -15.94 -10.58
C HIS A 94 -10.32 -14.50 -11.05
N LEU A 95 -11.34 -13.85 -10.48
CA LEU A 95 -11.72 -12.48 -10.81
C LEU A 95 -10.53 -11.51 -10.73
N THR A 96 -9.70 -11.62 -9.69
CA THR A 96 -8.53 -10.75 -9.50
C THR A 96 -7.59 -10.78 -10.70
N GLY A 97 -7.39 -11.94 -11.35
CA GLY A 97 -6.59 -12.03 -12.58
C GLY A 97 -7.17 -11.21 -13.73
N LEU A 98 -8.50 -11.22 -13.91
CA LEU A 98 -9.15 -10.33 -14.88
C LEU A 98 -8.93 -8.85 -14.52
N LEU A 99 -9.01 -8.48 -13.23
CA LEU A 99 -8.75 -7.11 -12.79
C LEU A 99 -7.30 -6.68 -13.11
N ARG A 100 -6.31 -7.57 -12.95
CA ARG A 100 -4.91 -7.32 -13.35
C ARG A 100 -4.74 -7.16 -14.86
N GLY A 101 -5.39 -8.03 -15.63
CA GLY A 101 -5.33 -7.96 -17.09
C GLY A 101 -5.96 -6.71 -17.67
N ILE A 102 -7.03 -6.19 -17.05
CA ILE A 102 -7.62 -4.89 -17.43
C ILE A 102 -6.60 -3.75 -17.27
N GLN A 103 -5.75 -3.80 -16.25
CA GLN A 103 -4.71 -2.77 -16.07
C GLN A 103 -3.63 -2.86 -17.15
N THR A 104 -3.28 -4.07 -17.60
CA THR A 104 -2.41 -4.26 -18.76
C THR A 104 -3.06 -3.75 -20.04
N VAL A 105 -4.35 -4.04 -20.27
CA VAL A 105 -5.13 -3.48 -21.38
C VAL A 105 -5.09 -1.95 -21.40
N ARG A 106 -5.23 -1.30 -20.23
CA ARG A 106 -5.12 0.16 -20.11
C ARG A 106 -3.75 0.69 -20.51
N GLN A 107 -2.67 -0.02 -20.20
CA GLN A 107 -1.31 0.39 -20.56
C GLN A 107 -0.96 0.08 -22.03
N LEU A 108 -1.64 -0.88 -22.66
CA LEU A 108 -1.50 -1.22 -24.08
C LEU A 108 -2.22 -0.22 -25.00
N LEU A 109 -3.26 0.45 -24.50
CA LEU A 109 -3.91 1.55 -25.20
C LEU A 109 -3.02 2.81 -25.24
N PRO A 110 -3.32 3.77 -26.15
CA PRO A 110 -2.68 5.08 -26.14
C PRO A 110 -2.79 5.75 -24.77
N VAL A 111 -1.79 6.56 -24.41
CA VAL A 111 -1.67 7.21 -23.10
C VAL A 111 -2.92 8.04 -22.73
N GLU A 112 -3.58 8.60 -23.73
CA GLU A 112 -4.81 9.36 -23.64
C GLU A 112 -5.96 8.57 -22.99
N ALA A 113 -5.95 7.23 -23.10
CA ALA A 113 -6.95 6.35 -22.50
C ALA A 113 -6.93 6.37 -20.97
N LEU A 114 -5.85 6.87 -20.35
CA LEU A 114 -5.72 7.05 -18.91
C LEU A 114 -6.27 8.38 -18.41
N SER A 115 -6.70 9.26 -19.31
CA SER A 115 -7.22 10.57 -18.94
C SER A 115 -8.59 10.49 -18.28
N GLY A 116 -8.81 11.31 -17.24
CA GLY A 116 -10.13 11.48 -16.61
C GLY A 116 -11.12 12.34 -17.42
N ALA A 117 -10.77 12.74 -18.65
CA ALA A 117 -11.58 13.61 -19.50
C ALA A 117 -11.60 13.12 -20.96
N PRO A 118 -12.67 13.43 -21.74
CA PRO A 118 -12.79 12.97 -23.12
C PRO A 118 -11.62 13.39 -24.02
N ARG A 119 -11.20 12.47 -24.89
CA ARG A 119 -10.09 12.65 -25.84
C ARG A 119 -10.57 12.37 -27.28
N PRO A 120 -11.30 13.31 -27.92
CA PRO A 120 -11.82 13.09 -29.26
C PRO A 120 -10.68 13.00 -30.29
N GLY A 121 -10.90 12.22 -31.34
CA GLY A 121 -9.93 12.06 -32.45
C GLY A 121 -8.79 11.07 -32.18
N VAL A 122 -8.68 10.52 -30.96
CA VAL A 122 -7.72 9.45 -30.65
C VAL A 122 -8.24 8.11 -31.18
N ALA A 123 -7.39 7.38 -31.90
CA ALA A 123 -7.68 6.02 -32.31
C ALA A 123 -7.30 5.03 -31.18
N TRP A 124 -8.29 4.38 -30.58
CA TRP A 124 -8.10 3.44 -29.46
C TRP A 124 -7.58 2.08 -29.93
N ARG A 125 -6.30 2.01 -30.25
CA ARG A 125 -5.64 0.82 -30.81
C ARG A 125 -4.85 0.06 -29.75
N LEU A 126 -5.11 -1.25 -29.63
CA LEU A 126 -4.25 -2.17 -28.90
C LEU A 126 -3.32 -2.88 -29.90
N PRO A 127 -2.00 -2.96 -29.66
CA PRO A 127 -1.14 -3.81 -30.46
C PRO A 127 -1.52 -5.28 -30.25
N CYS A 128 -1.43 -6.08 -31.31
CA CYS A 128 -1.65 -7.52 -31.18
C CYS A 128 -0.53 -8.14 -30.33
N VAL A 129 -0.90 -8.88 -29.28
CA VAL A 129 0.02 -9.47 -28.31
C VAL A 129 -0.52 -10.78 -27.76
N GLU A 130 0.38 -11.63 -27.27
CA GLU A 130 0.08 -12.73 -26.37
C GLU A 130 0.84 -12.53 -25.07
N ILE A 131 0.11 -12.50 -23.95
CA ILE A 131 0.65 -12.27 -22.62
C ILE A 131 0.16 -13.39 -21.69
N THR A 132 1.09 -13.98 -20.95
CA THR A 132 0.80 -14.80 -19.78
C THR A 132 1.50 -14.16 -18.61
N ASP A 133 0.76 -13.83 -17.55
CA ASP A 133 1.27 -12.97 -16.50
C ASP A 133 0.85 -13.48 -15.12
N VAL A 134 1.82 -13.62 -14.22
CA VAL A 134 1.65 -14.11 -12.85
C VAL A 134 2.54 -13.28 -11.90
N PRO A 135 2.05 -12.90 -10.71
CA PRO A 135 2.88 -12.17 -9.76
C PRO A 135 3.94 -13.09 -9.14
N ARG A 136 5.15 -12.58 -8.94
CA ARG A 136 6.20 -13.25 -8.16
C ARG A 136 5.87 -13.34 -6.66
N HIS A 137 5.34 -12.27 -6.08
CA HIS A 137 5.02 -12.20 -4.66
C HIS A 137 3.53 -12.11 -4.42
N SER A 138 3.05 -12.76 -3.37
CA SER A 138 1.64 -12.68 -2.93
C SER A 138 1.31 -11.36 -2.23
N TRP A 139 2.30 -10.70 -1.62
CA TRP A 139 2.17 -9.38 -1.00
C TRP A 139 2.95 -8.34 -1.79
N ARG A 140 2.27 -7.32 -2.28
CA ARG A 140 2.88 -6.20 -3.03
C ARG A 140 2.23 -4.92 -2.54
N GLY A 141 2.80 -4.36 -1.49
CA GLY A 141 2.14 -3.35 -0.66
C GLY A 141 2.66 -1.94 -0.83
N PHE A 142 1.84 -0.99 -0.42
CA PHE A 142 2.21 0.40 -0.20
C PHE A 142 1.56 0.89 1.10
N LEU A 143 2.36 1.37 2.04
CA LEU A 143 1.91 2.07 3.24
C LEU A 143 1.73 3.55 2.91
N LEU A 144 0.56 4.08 3.26
CA LEU A 144 0.31 5.51 3.31
C LEU A 144 -0.03 5.91 4.75
N ASP A 145 0.82 6.75 5.32
CA ASP A 145 0.57 7.39 6.60
C ASP A 145 -0.44 8.53 6.44
N VAL A 146 -1.49 8.46 7.23
CA VAL A 146 -2.54 9.49 7.33
C VAL A 146 -2.66 10.03 8.76
N ALA A 147 -1.85 9.53 9.68
CA ALA A 147 -1.75 9.98 11.05
C ALA A 147 -0.93 11.27 11.13
N ARG A 148 0.26 11.37 10.53
CA ARG A 148 1.07 12.60 10.59
C ARG A 148 0.45 13.72 9.76
N HIS A 149 -0.02 13.44 8.55
CA HIS A 149 -0.86 14.37 7.77
C HIS A 149 -2.07 13.67 7.12
N PHE A 150 -3.25 13.94 7.68
CA PHE A 150 -4.53 13.45 7.16
C PHE A 150 -4.71 13.74 5.65
N GLN A 151 -5.14 12.71 4.92
CA GLN A 151 -5.51 12.78 3.51
C GLN A 151 -7.01 12.48 3.35
N PRO A 152 -7.77 13.29 2.58
CA PRO A 152 -9.18 13.00 2.29
C PRO A 152 -9.38 11.65 1.60
N VAL A 153 -10.56 11.04 1.75
CA VAL A 153 -10.87 9.72 1.16
C VAL A 153 -10.73 9.70 -0.37
N SER A 154 -10.89 10.84 -1.05
CA SER A 154 -10.65 10.96 -2.49
C SER A 154 -9.20 10.71 -2.87
N VAL A 155 -8.24 11.11 -2.02
CA VAL A 155 -6.81 10.81 -2.19
C VAL A 155 -6.58 9.32 -2.01
N LEU A 156 -7.21 8.68 -1.02
CA LEU A 156 -7.08 7.24 -0.79
C LEU A 156 -7.63 6.43 -1.98
N ARG A 157 -8.78 6.82 -2.55
CA ARG A 157 -9.32 6.21 -3.78
C ARG A 157 -8.36 6.37 -4.96
N ARG A 158 -7.78 7.56 -5.14
CA ARG A 158 -6.75 7.79 -6.18
C ARG A 158 -5.52 6.92 -5.94
N THR A 159 -5.06 6.77 -4.70
CA THR A 159 -3.96 5.86 -4.36
C THR A 159 -4.30 4.44 -4.78
N VAL A 160 -5.49 3.93 -4.45
CA VAL A 160 -5.97 2.60 -4.88
C VAL A 160 -5.93 2.43 -6.40
N ASP A 161 -6.38 3.43 -7.17
CA ASP A 161 -6.32 3.39 -8.64
C ASP A 161 -4.88 3.25 -9.16
N LEU A 162 -3.95 3.99 -8.55
CA LEU A 162 -2.53 3.94 -8.88
C LEU A 162 -1.90 2.61 -8.47
N LEU A 163 -2.22 2.07 -7.30
CA LEU A 163 -1.77 0.73 -6.88
C LEU A 163 -2.24 -0.34 -7.85
N ALA A 164 -3.53 -0.31 -8.21
CA ALA A 164 -4.12 -1.27 -9.14
C ALA A 164 -3.44 -1.21 -10.52
N LEU A 165 -3.21 -0.02 -11.08
CA LEU A 165 -2.51 0.14 -12.36
C LEU A 165 -1.13 -0.52 -12.36
N HIS A 166 -0.41 -0.43 -11.24
CA HIS A 166 0.90 -1.03 -11.03
C HIS A 166 0.83 -2.46 -10.48
N LYS A 167 -0.37 -3.04 -10.39
CA LYS A 167 -0.63 -4.39 -9.87
C LYS A 167 -0.15 -4.63 -8.43
N LEU A 168 -0.02 -3.57 -7.64
CA LEU A 168 0.13 -3.64 -6.19
C LEU A 168 -1.23 -4.00 -5.58
N ASN A 169 -1.25 -4.91 -4.60
CA ASN A 169 -2.48 -5.52 -4.11
C ASN A 169 -2.81 -5.20 -2.65
N VAL A 170 -1.94 -4.46 -1.95
CA VAL A 170 -2.17 -4.03 -0.57
C VAL A 170 -1.99 -2.52 -0.46
N LEU A 171 -3.02 -1.84 0.05
CA LEU A 171 -2.91 -0.53 0.67
C LEU A 171 -2.81 -0.76 2.19
N HIS A 172 -1.64 -0.56 2.75
CA HIS A 172 -1.45 -0.52 4.20
C HIS A 172 -1.77 0.91 4.67
N LEU A 173 -2.80 1.06 5.51
CA LEU A 173 -3.30 2.36 5.92
C LEU A 173 -2.95 2.60 7.39
N HIS A 174 -1.92 3.43 7.60
CA HIS A 174 -1.44 3.81 8.92
C HIS A 174 -2.33 4.89 9.53
N LEU A 175 -3.30 4.46 10.35
CA LEU A 175 -4.46 5.26 10.76
C LEU A 175 -4.27 6.02 12.08
N THR A 176 -3.28 5.67 12.88
CA THR A 176 -3.12 6.19 14.23
C THR A 176 -1.66 6.35 14.58
N ASP A 177 -1.31 7.48 15.19
CA ASP A 177 0.02 7.74 15.71
C ASP A 177 -0.05 8.80 16.83
N ASP A 178 1.09 9.27 17.30
CA ASP A 178 1.20 10.28 18.33
C ASP A 178 0.57 11.63 17.93
N GLN A 179 0.65 11.98 16.64
CA GLN A 179 0.23 13.27 16.10
C GLN A 179 -1.19 13.24 15.52
N GLY A 180 -1.87 12.09 15.58
CA GLY A 180 -3.26 12.00 15.15
C GLY A 180 -3.86 10.61 15.14
N TRP A 181 -5.16 10.55 15.45
CA TRP A 181 -5.98 9.34 15.37
C TRP A 181 -7.08 9.52 14.33
N ARG A 182 -7.13 8.65 13.31
CA ARG A 182 -8.00 8.81 12.13
C ARG A 182 -9.13 7.78 12.04
N MET A 183 -9.11 6.72 12.86
CA MET A 183 -10.09 5.63 12.84
C MET A 183 -11.29 5.94 13.77
N PRO A 184 -12.54 6.02 13.30
CA PRO A 184 -13.68 6.18 14.19
C PRO A 184 -13.94 4.90 14.99
N VAL A 185 -14.13 5.02 16.30
CA VAL A 185 -14.50 3.91 17.18
C VAL A 185 -15.71 4.32 18.01
N ALA A 186 -16.85 3.67 17.81
CA ALA A 186 -18.13 4.15 18.35
C ALA A 186 -18.14 4.21 19.88
N ALA A 187 -17.49 3.25 20.54
CA ALA A 187 -17.35 3.22 21.99
C ALA A 187 -16.42 4.31 22.55
N TYR A 188 -15.56 4.90 21.70
CA TYR A 188 -14.53 5.86 22.10
C TYR A 188 -14.51 7.10 21.17
N PRO A 189 -15.58 7.93 21.17
CA PRO A 189 -15.72 9.05 20.24
C PRO A 189 -14.59 10.09 20.34
N LEU A 190 -14.07 10.33 21.54
CA LEU A 190 -12.96 11.29 21.77
C LEU A 190 -11.68 10.93 21.00
N LEU A 191 -11.50 9.69 20.55
CA LEU A 191 -10.35 9.33 19.71
C LEU A 191 -10.30 10.19 18.44
N THR A 192 -11.46 10.51 17.85
CA THR A 192 -11.52 11.39 16.68
C THR A 192 -11.84 12.84 17.03
N GLU A 193 -12.64 13.10 18.08
CA GLU A 193 -12.99 14.48 18.48
C GLU A 193 -11.80 15.23 19.09
N VAL A 194 -10.96 14.54 19.87
CA VAL A 194 -9.73 15.08 20.47
C VAL A 194 -8.51 14.57 19.70
N GLY A 195 -8.33 13.25 19.62
CA GLY A 195 -7.15 12.64 19.00
C GLY A 195 -7.01 12.92 17.49
N GLY A 196 -8.10 13.30 16.82
CA GLY A 196 -8.09 13.70 15.41
C GLY A 196 -7.50 15.10 15.16
N ARG A 197 -7.10 15.84 16.19
CA ARG A 197 -6.69 17.25 16.09
C ARG A 197 -5.43 17.50 16.90
N ARG A 198 -4.42 18.13 16.30
CA ARG A 198 -3.25 18.64 17.02
C ARG A 198 -3.16 20.15 16.91
N ALA A 199 -2.74 20.77 18.01
CA ALA A 199 -2.28 22.15 18.02
C ALA A 199 -0.79 22.22 17.63
N GLY A 200 -0.18 23.40 17.77
CA GLY A 200 1.26 23.60 17.55
C GLY A 200 1.57 24.52 16.36
N PRO A 201 2.85 24.58 15.92
CA PRO A 201 3.28 25.47 14.85
C PRO A 201 2.57 25.22 13.51
N VAL A 202 2.16 23.97 13.27
CA VAL A 202 1.36 23.56 12.12
C VAL A 202 0.12 22.82 12.65
N PRO A 203 -0.95 23.55 13.02
CA PRO A 203 -2.21 22.94 13.44
C PRO A 203 -2.76 22.06 12.32
N HIS A 204 -3.26 20.88 12.67
CA HIS A 204 -3.76 19.92 11.69
C HIS A 204 -4.88 19.07 12.28
N GLU A 205 -5.88 18.78 11.47
CA GLU A 205 -7.02 17.96 11.87
C GLU A 205 -7.51 17.04 10.75
N GLY A 206 -8.26 16.02 11.15
CA GLY A 206 -8.98 15.14 10.25
C GLY A 206 -9.18 13.75 10.84
N ALA A 207 -10.30 13.13 10.51
CA ALA A 207 -10.57 11.74 10.81
C ALA A 207 -11.56 11.20 9.76
N TYR A 208 -11.54 9.90 9.54
CA TYR A 208 -12.52 9.28 8.65
C TYR A 208 -13.80 8.99 9.39
N THR A 209 -14.90 8.98 8.67
CA THR A 209 -16.14 8.35 9.11
C THR A 209 -16.13 6.86 8.81
N ARG A 210 -16.92 6.09 9.56
CA ARG A 210 -17.08 4.64 9.33
C ARG A 210 -17.56 4.36 7.91
N ARG A 211 -18.45 5.20 7.37
CA ARG A 211 -18.97 5.09 6.01
C ARG A 211 -17.87 5.29 4.97
N GLU A 212 -17.02 6.30 5.12
CA GLU A 212 -15.91 6.55 4.19
C GLU A 212 -14.94 5.37 4.12
N LEU A 213 -14.64 4.75 5.27
CA LEU A 213 -13.76 3.58 5.31
C LEU A 213 -14.40 2.34 4.67
N LEU A 214 -15.67 2.06 4.95
CA LEU A 214 -16.41 0.98 4.28
C LEU A 214 -16.47 1.17 2.77
N ASP A 215 -16.74 2.40 2.32
CA ASP A 215 -16.81 2.72 0.90
C ASP A 215 -15.41 2.63 0.25
N LEU A 216 -14.34 3.01 0.96
CA LEU A 216 -12.96 2.84 0.50
C LEU A 216 -12.59 1.36 0.35
N VAL A 217 -12.94 0.52 1.34
CA VAL A 217 -12.72 -0.93 1.29
C VAL A 217 -13.42 -1.55 0.08
N ALA A 218 -14.69 -1.20 -0.15
CA ALA A 218 -15.43 -1.67 -1.32
C ALA A 218 -14.80 -1.18 -2.64
N TYR A 219 -14.39 0.09 -2.69
CA TYR A 219 -13.73 0.69 -3.84
C TYR A 219 -12.40 -0.01 -4.19
N ALA A 220 -11.62 -0.36 -3.16
CA ALA A 220 -10.35 -1.07 -3.27
C ALA A 220 -10.55 -2.52 -3.73
N ALA A 221 -11.52 -3.23 -3.15
CA ALA A 221 -11.85 -4.60 -3.53
C ALA A 221 -12.24 -4.70 -5.02
N ALA A 222 -13.02 -3.73 -5.53
CA ALA A 222 -13.39 -3.67 -6.95
C ALA A 222 -12.19 -3.51 -7.92
N ARG A 223 -11.01 -3.14 -7.39
CA ARG A 223 -9.75 -2.99 -8.13
C ARG A 223 -8.72 -4.06 -7.76
N GLY A 224 -9.12 -5.06 -6.98
CA GLY A 224 -8.25 -6.11 -6.48
C GLY A 224 -7.19 -5.60 -5.50
N VAL A 225 -7.48 -4.53 -4.75
CA VAL A 225 -6.60 -4.02 -3.68
C VAL A 225 -7.25 -4.31 -2.34
N THR A 226 -6.48 -4.90 -1.43
CA THR A 226 -6.88 -5.12 -0.03
C THR A 226 -6.43 -3.92 0.80
N VAL A 227 -7.31 -3.38 1.64
CA VAL A 227 -6.94 -2.35 2.63
C VAL A 227 -6.60 -3.06 3.94
N VAL A 228 -5.34 -2.97 4.35
CA VAL A 228 -4.85 -3.46 5.65
C VAL A 228 -4.80 -2.26 6.59
N PRO A 229 -5.63 -2.20 7.64
CA PRO A 229 -5.57 -1.13 8.62
C PRO A 229 -4.42 -1.37 9.61
N GLU A 230 -3.87 -0.27 10.12
CA GLU A 230 -2.93 -0.27 11.23
C GLU A 230 -3.43 0.61 12.36
N ILE A 231 -3.45 0.02 13.56
CA ILE A 231 -3.66 0.74 14.81
C ILE A 231 -2.40 0.54 15.66
N GLU A 232 -1.65 1.62 15.85
CA GLU A 232 -0.42 1.62 16.62
C GLU A 232 -0.64 1.27 18.09
N MET A 233 0.22 0.38 18.60
CA MET A 233 0.31 0.01 20.01
C MET A 233 1.57 -0.82 20.28
N PRO A 234 2.13 -0.79 21.50
CA PRO A 234 1.79 0.09 22.61
C PRO A 234 2.47 1.48 22.55
N GLY A 235 3.45 1.63 21.64
CA GLY A 235 4.03 2.92 21.25
C GLY A 235 3.09 3.74 20.36
N HIS A 236 3.57 4.89 19.88
CA HIS A 236 2.82 5.77 18.95
C HIS A 236 1.36 6.04 19.36
N ALA A 237 1.13 6.17 20.67
CA ALA A 237 -0.18 6.15 21.29
C ALA A 237 -0.64 7.54 21.79
N ARG A 238 0.16 8.59 21.60
CA ARG A 238 -0.06 9.88 22.26
C ARG A 238 -1.39 10.54 21.90
N ALA A 239 -1.92 10.37 20.69
CA ALA A 239 -3.23 10.88 20.32
C ALA A 239 -4.37 10.20 21.10
N ALA A 240 -4.28 8.88 21.33
CA ALA A 240 -5.24 8.15 22.14
C ALA A 240 -5.14 8.53 23.62
N LEU A 241 -3.91 8.71 24.14
CA LEU A 241 -3.66 9.16 25.51
C LEU A 241 -4.14 10.58 25.77
N ALA A 242 -4.12 11.47 24.76
CA ALA A 242 -4.71 12.79 24.87
C ALA A 242 -6.24 12.74 24.96
N ALA A 243 -6.86 11.83 24.20
CA ALA A 243 -8.30 11.62 24.22
C ALA A 243 -8.81 10.93 25.50
N TYR A 244 -8.08 9.92 25.99
CA TYR A 244 -8.39 9.12 27.18
C TYR A 244 -7.14 8.96 28.07
N PRO A 245 -6.87 9.95 28.94
CA PRO A 245 -5.67 9.96 29.79
C PRO A 245 -5.49 8.75 30.70
N GLU A 246 -6.59 8.09 31.09
CA GLU A 246 -6.61 6.86 31.89
C GLU A 246 -5.94 5.65 31.22
N LEU A 247 -5.67 5.73 29.91
CA LEU A 247 -4.96 4.70 29.16
C LEU A 247 -3.44 4.74 29.38
N GLY A 248 -2.91 5.78 30.03
CA GLY A 248 -1.47 5.98 30.24
C GLY A 248 -0.93 5.40 31.56
N ASN A 249 0.38 5.57 31.76
CA ASN A 249 1.10 5.03 32.92
C ASN A 249 1.08 5.92 34.17
N VAL A 250 0.69 7.20 34.04
CA VAL A 250 0.74 8.20 35.12
C VAL A 250 -0.68 8.68 35.44
N PRO A 251 -1.27 8.25 36.57
CA PRO A 251 -2.63 8.64 36.94
C PRO A 251 -2.84 10.16 36.98
N GLY A 252 -3.91 10.64 36.35
CA GLY A 252 -4.29 12.06 36.33
C GLY A 252 -3.49 12.95 35.38
N ARG A 253 -2.44 12.43 34.72
CA ARG A 253 -1.66 13.20 33.74
C ARG A 253 -2.48 13.45 32.48
N ARG A 254 -2.76 14.72 32.18
CA ARG A 254 -3.36 15.14 30.91
C ARG A 254 -2.27 15.49 29.91
N LEU A 255 -2.50 15.12 28.65
CA LEU A 255 -1.55 15.27 27.56
C LEU A 255 -2.27 15.88 26.37
N ASP A 256 -1.57 16.72 25.61
CA ASP A 256 -2.01 17.11 24.28
C ASP A 256 -1.58 16.07 23.24
N VAL A 257 -2.30 16.03 22.12
CA VAL A 257 -1.86 15.34 20.89
C VAL A 257 -0.50 15.90 20.46
N TRP A 258 0.44 15.05 20.09
CA TRP A 258 1.83 15.46 19.96
C TRP A 258 2.04 16.36 18.73
N PRO A 259 2.67 17.53 18.87
CA PRO A 259 2.94 18.42 17.74
C PRO A 259 4.33 18.24 17.12
N LEU A 260 5.07 17.21 17.54
CA LEU A 260 6.46 16.95 17.14
C LEU A 260 6.58 15.62 16.38
N TRP A 261 7.67 15.49 15.62
CA TRP A 261 8.08 14.25 14.95
C TRP A 261 9.10 13.48 15.81
N GLY A 262 9.27 12.19 15.51
CA GLY A 262 10.21 11.30 16.18
C GLY A 262 9.54 10.31 17.13
N VAL A 263 10.32 9.78 18.08
CA VAL A 263 9.87 8.73 19.01
C VAL A 263 9.29 9.35 20.29
N CYS A 264 8.05 9.03 20.62
CA CYS A 264 7.41 9.48 21.87
C CYS A 264 7.67 8.51 23.02
N ASP A 265 8.18 9.00 24.15
CA ASP A 265 8.36 8.19 25.37
C ASP A 265 7.04 7.84 26.08
N THR A 266 5.90 8.38 25.61
CA THR A 266 4.60 8.18 26.25
C THR A 266 3.85 7.05 25.57
N VAL A 267 3.76 5.92 26.26
CA VAL A 267 3.19 4.68 25.74
C VAL A 267 1.93 4.28 26.50
N PHE A 268 1.16 3.35 25.96
CA PHE A 268 0.01 2.78 26.67
C PHE A 268 0.42 2.12 28.00
N GLY A 269 -0.52 2.10 28.95
CA GLY A 269 -0.40 1.31 30.17
C GLY A 269 -0.59 -0.19 29.92
N VAL A 270 -0.34 -1.00 30.95
CA VAL A 270 -0.45 -2.48 30.89
C VAL A 270 -1.49 -3.05 31.88
N HIS A 271 -2.38 -2.18 32.39
CA HIS A 271 -3.55 -2.56 33.19
C HIS A 271 -4.71 -3.05 32.31
N GLU A 272 -5.60 -3.86 32.88
CA GLU A 272 -6.70 -4.49 32.13
C GLU A 272 -7.60 -3.50 31.35
N PRO A 273 -7.98 -2.33 31.89
CA PRO A 273 -8.74 -1.35 31.12
C PRO A 273 -8.10 -0.93 29.79
N VAL A 274 -6.77 -0.92 29.70
CA VAL A 274 -6.06 -0.63 28.43
C VAL A 274 -6.18 -1.79 27.46
N LEU A 275 -6.02 -3.03 27.94
CA LEU A 275 -6.19 -4.21 27.10
C LEU A 275 -7.64 -4.32 26.59
N ASP A 276 -8.63 -4.03 27.44
CA ASP A 276 -10.04 -4.00 27.06
C ASP A 276 -10.32 -2.90 26.03
N PHE A 277 -9.74 -1.71 26.19
CA PHE A 277 -9.78 -0.63 25.19
C PHE A 277 -9.23 -1.10 23.84
N CYS A 278 -8.01 -1.67 23.81
CA CYS A 278 -7.39 -2.14 22.58
C CYS A 278 -8.24 -3.23 21.90
N ARG A 279 -8.80 -4.17 22.68
CA ARG A 279 -9.71 -5.20 22.15
C ARG A 279 -10.96 -4.60 21.53
N ALA A 280 -11.60 -3.62 22.18
CA ALA A 280 -12.78 -2.96 21.67
C ALA A 280 -12.49 -2.12 20.40
N VAL A 281 -11.34 -1.46 20.33
CA VAL A 281 -10.88 -0.78 19.11
C VAL A 281 -10.71 -1.79 17.97
N LEU A 282 -10.04 -2.91 18.22
CA LEU A 282 -9.81 -3.93 17.20
C LEU A 282 -11.09 -4.63 16.76
N ASP A 283 -12.11 -4.72 17.62
CA ASP A 283 -13.43 -5.22 17.23
C ASP A 283 -14.09 -4.32 16.17
N GLU A 284 -14.06 -3.00 16.37
CA GLU A 284 -14.53 -2.05 15.36
C GLU A 284 -13.71 -2.14 14.06
N VAL A 285 -12.38 -2.28 14.16
CA VAL A 285 -11.50 -2.45 13.00
C VAL A 285 -11.86 -3.71 12.21
N VAL A 286 -12.08 -4.84 12.89
CA VAL A 286 -12.47 -6.09 12.23
C VAL A 286 -13.83 -6.00 11.53
N ASP A 287 -14.75 -5.19 12.05
CA ASP A 287 -16.06 -4.95 11.45
C ASP A 287 -16.00 -4.05 10.21
N VAL A 288 -15.01 -3.15 10.13
CA VAL A 288 -14.84 -2.23 8.98
C VAL A 288 -13.96 -2.86 7.89
N PHE A 289 -12.91 -3.57 8.28
CA PHE A 289 -11.88 -4.06 7.36
C PHE A 289 -11.96 -5.59 7.21
N PRO A 290 -12.40 -6.11 6.04
CA PRO A 290 -12.50 -7.55 5.80
C PRO A 290 -11.14 -8.21 5.60
N SER A 291 -10.04 -7.45 5.60
CA SER A 291 -8.68 -7.96 5.45
C SER A 291 -8.39 -9.10 6.44
N ARG A 292 -7.73 -10.16 5.96
CA ARG A 292 -7.20 -11.21 6.83
C ARG A 292 -6.14 -10.66 7.79
N HIS A 293 -5.37 -9.68 7.33
CA HIS A 293 -4.27 -9.08 8.07
C HIS A 293 -4.70 -7.77 8.71
N ILE A 294 -4.38 -7.58 9.98
CA ILE A 294 -4.59 -6.33 10.73
C ILE A 294 -3.25 -5.97 11.37
N HIS A 295 -2.73 -4.78 11.09
CA HIS A 295 -1.47 -4.32 11.65
C HIS A 295 -1.71 -3.70 13.03
N ILE A 296 -0.89 -4.08 14.01
CA ILE A 296 -0.98 -3.59 15.39
C ILE A 296 0.27 -2.81 15.82
N GLY A 297 1.04 -2.33 14.84
CA GLY A 297 2.23 -1.51 15.07
C GLY A 297 3.35 -2.29 15.74
N GLY A 298 3.87 -1.72 16.84
CA GLY A 298 4.78 -2.37 17.79
C GLY A 298 6.23 -1.91 17.69
N ASP A 299 6.53 -1.01 16.77
CA ASP A 299 7.80 -0.31 16.64
C ASP A 299 8.00 0.76 17.72
N GLU A 300 9.25 1.21 17.84
CA GLU A 300 9.66 2.42 18.56
C GLU A 300 8.89 2.68 19.87
N CYS A 301 8.85 1.66 20.74
CA CYS A 301 8.17 1.71 22.03
C CYS A 301 9.17 1.83 23.19
N PRO A 302 9.57 3.05 23.61
CA PRO A 302 10.37 3.26 24.80
C PRO A 302 9.69 2.68 26.06
N THR A 303 10.42 1.85 26.79
CA THR A 303 9.89 1.14 27.98
C THR A 303 10.14 1.92 29.27
N THR A 304 10.62 3.16 29.17
CA THR A 304 10.99 4.04 30.29
C THR A 304 9.82 4.29 31.24
N GLU A 305 8.62 4.56 30.72
CA GLU A 305 7.43 4.76 31.56
C GLU A 305 7.03 3.50 32.33
N TRP A 306 7.18 2.32 31.71
CA TRP A 306 6.90 1.05 32.38
C TRP A 306 7.90 0.75 33.50
N ALA A 307 9.19 1.05 33.29
CA ALA A 307 10.19 0.91 34.34
C ALA A 307 9.84 1.76 35.59
N ALA A 308 9.29 2.97 35.38
CA ALA A 308 8.86 3.87 36.45
C ALA A 308 7.49 3.51 37.04
N SER A 309 6.60 2.85 36.29
CA SER A 309 5.22 2.54 36.68
C SER A 309 5.11 1.39 37.69
N PRO A 310 4.55 1.60 38.90
CA PRO A 310 4.27 0.52 39.85
C PRO A 310 3.33 -0.55 39.28
N VAL A 311 2.36 -0.15 38.46
CA VAL A 311 1.41 -1.05 37.80
C VAL A 311 2.13 -1.95 36.80
N ALA A 312 3.05 -1.39 36.00
CA ALA A 312 3.81 -2.18 35.02
C ALA A 312 4.80 -3.13 35.71
N ARG A 313 5.49 -2.71 36.77
CA ARG A 313 6.34 -3.61 37.57
C ARG A 313 5.55 -4.76 38.19
N ALA A 314 4.37 -4.46 38.74
CA ALA A 314 3.48 -5.49 39.29
C ALA A 314 3.00 -6.46 38.19
N ARG A 315 2.67 -5.94 37.00
CA ARG A 315 2.32 -6.78 35.84
C ARG A 315 3.47 -7.68 35.44
N ALA A 316 4.68 -7.14 35.24
CA ALA A 316 5.85 -7.93 34.88
C ALA A 316 6.09 -9.07 35.89
N ALA A 317 6.00 -8.79 37.18
CA ALA A 317 6.11 -9.81 38.23
C ALA A 317 5.00 -10.87 38.17
N ALA A 318 3.74 -10.45 37.95
CA ALA A 318 2.60 -11.37 37.87
C ALA A 318 2.67 -12.30 36.65
N GLU A 319 3.24 -11.84 35.54
CA GLU A 319 3.40 -12.61 34.31
C GLU A 319 4.75 -13.35 34.25
N GLY A 320 5.56 -13.27 35.31
CA GLY A 320 6.86 -13.96 35.40
C GLY A 320 7.93 -13.41 34.45
N LEU A 321 7.80 -12.15 34.03
CA LEU A 321 8.75 -11.49 33.13
C LEU A 321 9.96 -10.99 33.91
N ALA A 322 11.16 -11.17 33.36
CA ALA A 322 12.40 -10.77 34.01
C ALA A 322 12.48 -9.25 34.26
N HIS A 323 11.99 -8.48 33.30
CA HIS A 323 12.12 -7.03 33.24
C HIS A 323 10.86 -6.41 32.58
N THR A 324 10.62 -5.11 32.80
CA THR A 324 9.45 -4.41 32.26
C THR A 324 9.54 -4.15 30.75
N ASP A 325 10.69 -4.28 30.13
CA ASP A 325 10.86 -4.20 28.68
C ASP A 325 10.19 -5.37 27.94
N ALA A 326 10.21 -6.56 28.53
CA ALA A 326 9.50 -7.74 28.03
C ALA A 326 7.97 -7.57 28.00
N LEU A 327 7.43 -6.52 28.64
CA LEU A 327 6.00 -6.20 28.54
C LEU A 327 5.57 -5.81 27.12
N ARG A 328 6.49 -5.35 26.26
CA ARG A 328 6.16 -5.04 24.85
C ARG A 328 5.65 -6.29 24.13
N ASP A 329 6.45 -7.35 24.13
CA ASP A 329 6.12 -8.57 23.40
C ASP A 329 4.96 -9.31 24.07
N TRP A 330 4.86 -9.25 25.40
CA TRP A 330 3.68 -9.71 26.13
C TRP A 330 2.41 -8.96 25.69
N PHE A 331 2.45 -7.63 25.60
CA PHE A 331 1.31 -6.80 25.21
C PHE A 331 0.86 -7.16 23.79
N LEU A 332 1.80 -7.17 22.83
CA LEU A 332 1.53 -7.56 21.44
C LEU A 332 1.00 -8.99 21.34
N GLY A 333 1.53 -9.93 22.13
CA GLY A 333 1.05 -11.30 22.21
C GLY A 333 -0.40 -11.38 22.69
N ARG A 334 -0.75 -10.64 23.76
CA ARG A 334 -2.12 -10.60 24.30
C ARG A 334 -3.12 -9.99 23.32
N ILE A 335 -2.74 -8.90 22.66
CA ILE A 335 -3.59 -8.24 21.66
C ILE A 335 -3.71 -9.08 20.40
N GLY A 336 -2.61 -9.60 19.87
CA GLY A 336 -2.66 -10.41 18.66
C GLY A 336 -3.40 -11.74 18.87
N ALA A 337 -3.39 -12.32 20.08
CA ALA A 337 -4.25 -13.47 20.40
C ALA A 337 -5.75 -13.17 20.22
N HIS A 338 -6.19 -11.94 20.54
CA HIS A 338 -7.58 -11.52 20.33
C HIS A 338 -7.96 -11.45 18.84
N LEU A 339 -7.03 -11.02 17.98
CA LEU A 339 -7.19 -11.05 16.52
C LEU A 339 -7.21 -12.47 15.97
N LEU A 340 -6.31 -13.34 16.45
CA LEU A 340 -6.29 -14.76 16.07
C LEU A 340 -7.62 -15.46 16.38
N GLN A 341 -8.22 -15.18 17.54
CA GLN A 341 -9.55 -15.70 17.92
C GLN A 341 -10.67 -15.24 16.97
N ARG A 342 -10.48 -14.11 16.27
CA ARG A 342 -11.40 -13.58 15.25
C ARG A 342 -11.06 -14.03 13.83
N GLY A 343 -10.12 -14.98 13.69
CA GLY A 343 -9.66 -15.47 12.39
C GLY A 343 -8.82 -14.45 11.61
N ARG A 344 -8.24 -13.45 12.30
CA ARG A 344 -7.36 -12.44 11.71
C ARG A 344 -5.91 -12.75 12.07
N THR A 345 -5.00 -12.47 11.13
CA THR A 345 -3.56 -12.61 11.32
C THR A 345 -2.99 -11.25 11.74
N PRO A 346 -2.43 -11.13 12.95
CA PRO A 346 -1.72 -9.91 13.35
C PRO A 346 -0.51 -9.67 12.46
N VAL A 347 -0.28 -8.40 12.13
CA VAL A 347 0.95 -7.92 11.52
C VAL A 347 1.61 -6.95 12.48
N VAL A 348 2.92 -7.06 12.64
CA VAL A 348 3.70 -6.18 13.52
C VAL A 348 4.96 -5.69 12.83
N TRP A 349 5.40 -4.49 13.17
CA TRP A 349 6.77 -4.08 12.90
C TRP A 349 7.72 -4.91 13.74
N ALA A 350 8.69 -5.52 13.08
CA ALA A 350 9.74 -6.26 13.75
C ALA A 350 10.68 -5.25 14.44
N GLU A 351 10.81 -5.29 15.76
CA GLU A 351 11.90 -4.56 16.46
C GLU A 351 13.13 -5.44 16.62
N THR A 352 12.93 -6.60 17.26
CA THR A 352 13.94 -7.65 17.49
C THR A 352 13.45 -9.02 17.02
N GLY A 353 12.14 -9.16 16.79
CA GLY A 353 11.45 -10.40 16.40
C GLY A 353 11.47 -11.50 17.47
N GLU A 354 11.87 -11.20 18.72
CA GLU A 354 11.93 -12.18 19.81
C GLU A 354 10.57 -12.25 20.51
N GLY A 355 10.16 -13.44 20.96
CA GLY A 355 8.96 -13.62 21.80
C GLY A 355 7.59 -13.52 21.12
N LEU A 356 7.51 -13.20 19.82
CA LEU A 356 6.24 -13.13 19.09
C LEU A 356 5.76 -14.52 18.61
N PRO A 357 4.46 -14.82 18.65
CA PRO A 357 3.91 -16.06 18.09
C PRO A 357 4.20 -16.20 16.58
N THR A 358 4.56 -17.39 16.12
CA THR A 358 4.94 -17.63 14.71
C THR A 358 3.77 -17.49 13.74
N GLU A 359 2.54 -17.47 14.25
CA GLU A 359 1.33 -17.15 13.51
C GLU A 359 1.25 -15.68 13.09
N PHE A 360 2.01 -14.78 13.73
CA PHE A 360 2.05 -13.35 13.37
C PHE A 360 2.88 -13.15 12.12
N ALA A 361 2.37 -12.34 11.20
CA ALA A 361 3.18 -11.82 10.11
C ALA A 361 4.06 -10.67 10.63
N VAL A 362 5.27 -10.58 10.12
CA VAL A 362 6.29 -9.65 10.61
C VAL A 362 6.78 -8.75 9.47
N MET A 363 6.74 -7.44 9.67
CA MET A 363 7.31 -6.45 8.75
C MET A 363 8.73 -6.11 9.18
N SER A 364 9.72 -6.61 8.43
CA SER A 364 11.14 -6.32 8.70
C SER A 364 11.56 -5.05 7.99
N TRP A 365 11.86 -4.00 8.76
CA TRP A 365 12.06 -2.65 8.24
C TRP A 365 13.50 -2.11 8.38
N ARG A 366 14.35 -2.79 9.15
CA ARG A 366 15.77 -2.41 9.33
C ARG A 366 16.64 -2.98 8.20
N ASP A 367 17.73 -3.63 8.54
CA ASP A 367 18.67 -4.22 7.57
C ASP A 367 18.24 -5.63 7.11
N PRO A 368 18.87 -6.20 6.07
CA PRO A 368 18.54 -7.53 5.56
C PRO A 368 18.65 -8.67 6.59
N GLU A 369 19.53 -8.57 7.59
CA GLU A 369 19.66 -9.60 8.61
C GLU A 369 18.40 -9.72 9.46
N HIS A 370 17.71 -8.59 9.67
CA HIS A 370 16.40 -8.60 10.31
C HIS A 370 15.38 -9.47 9.57
N THR A 371 15.39 -9.41 8.23
CA THR A 371 14.53 -10.27 7.40
C THR A 371 14.90 -11.75 7.57
N ARG A 372 16.20 -12.08 7.58
CA ARG A 372 16.68 -13.46 7.76
C ARG A 372 16.31 -14.04 9.12
N ILE A 373 16.47 -13.26 10.18
CA ILE A 373 16.14 -13.69 11.54
C ILE A 373 14.65 -14.04 11.64
N ALA A 374 13.76 -13.18 11.12
CA ALA A 374 12.33 -13.43 11.14
C ALA A 374 11.94 -14.68 10.32
N LEU A 375 12.57 -14.89 9.16
CA LEU A 375 12.39 -16.10 8.35
C LEU A 375 12.86 -17.37 9.08
N LYS A 376 14.05 -17.34 9.70
CA LYS A 376 14.59 -18.48 10.47
C LYS A 376 13.72 -18.85 11.67
N ARG A 377 13.04 -17.87 12.25
CA ARG A 377 12.10 -18.06 13.38
C ARG A 377 10.73 -18.62 12.96
N GLY A 378 10.44 -18.74 11.66
CA GLY A 378 9.22 -19.37 11.19
C GLY A 378 8.09 -18.40 10.82
N HIS A 379 8.32 -17.09 10.84
CA HIS A 379 7.26 -16.12 10.55
C HIS A 379 6.96 -16.02 9.04
N PRO A 380 5.71 -15.67 8.67
CA PRO A 380 5.43 -14.97 7.43
C PRO A 380 6.07 -13.58 7.46
N VAL A 381 6.88 -13.23 6.47
CA VAL A 381 7.66 -11.98 6.45
C VAL A 381 7.27 -11.10 5.28
N ILE A 382 7.11 -9.79 5.55
CA ILE A 382 6.95 -8.74 4.55
C ILE A 382 8.19 -7.85 4.61
N SER A 383 9.00 -7.85 3.56
CA SER A 383 10.21 -7.03 3.52
C SER A 383 9.86 -5.56 3.27
N SER A 384 10.29 -4.69 4.18
CA SER A 384 9.98 -3.26 4.24
C SER A 384 11.22 -2.43 4.55
N GLN A 385 12.39 -2.86 4.07
CA GLN A 385 13.69 -2.31 4.48
C GLN A 385 13.80 -0.82 4.14
N HIS A 386 14.03 0.01 5.16
CA HIS A 386 14.01 1.46 5.03
C HIS A 386 15.02 1.99 4.00
N ARG A 387 16.18 1.32 3.88
CA ARG A 387 17.22 1.68 2.89
C ARG A 387 16.89 1.28 1.45
N ALA A 388 15.71 0.72 1.21
CA ALA A 388 15.26 0.26 -0.10
C ALA A 388 13.82 0.67 -0.44
N SER A 389 12.97 0.96 0.55
CA SER A 389 11.54 1.11 0.30
C SER A 389 10.84 2.28 1.03
N TYR A 390 11.55 3.08 1.84
CA TYR A 390 10.99 4.26 2.50
C TYR A 390 11.02 5.47 1.55
N LEU A 391 9.85 5.81 1.02
CA LEU A 391 9.67 6.82 -0.02
C LEU A 391 9.58 8.24 0.54
N ASP A 392 9.61 8.42 1.85
CA ASP A 392 9.76 9.69 2.55
C ASP A 392 11.20 10.24 2.48
N TYR A 393 12.19 9.38 2.22
CA TYR A 393 13.58 9.78 1.99
C TYR A 393 13.77 10.60 0.70
N ALA A 394 14.81 11.43 0.69
CA ALA A 394 15.25 12.20 -0.47
C ALA A 394 15.49 11.29 -1.68
N GLN A 395 15.15 11.75 -2.90
CA GLN A 395 15.39 10.98 -4.13
C GLN A 395 16.76 11.21 -4.73
N THR A 396 17.29 12.41 -4.55
CA THR A 396 18.56 12.88 -5.07
C THR A 396 19.30 13.66 -4.00
N ASP A 397 20.60 13.90 -4.21
CA ASP A 397 21.43 14.82 -3.43
C ASP A 397 21.40 16.25 -4.00
N SER A 398 20.50 16.53 -4.96
CA SER A 398 20.36 17.84 -5.57
C SER A 398 20.02 18.91 -4.53
N PRO A 399 20.58 20.13 -4.63
CA PRO A 399 20.16 21.25 -3.79
C PRO A 399 18.69 21.64 -4.02
N ASP A 400 18.09 21.23 -5.15
CA ASP A 400 16.68 21.47 -5.48
C ASP A 400 15.75 20.31 -5.05
N GLU A 401 16.28 19.29 -4.36
CA GLU A 401 15.46 18.23 -3.76
C GLU A 401 14.55 18.84 -2.67
N PRO A 402 13.22 18.64 -2.74
CA PRO A 402 12.32 19.16 -1.71
C PRO A 402 12.66 18.60 -0.33
N HIS A 403 12.24 19.30 0.72
CA HIS A 403 12.42 18.84 2.10
C HIS A 403 11.86 17.43 2.29
N ALA A 404 12.71 16.53 2.79
CA ALA A 404 12.45 15.10 2.97
C ALA A 404 12.72 14.72 4.43
N GLU A 405 12.44 13.47 4.77
CA GLU A 405 13.01 12.91 5.99
C GLU A 405 14.55 13.01 5.93
N PRO A 406 15.20 13.62 6.96
CA PRO A 406 16.65 13.76 6.98
C PRO A 406 17.37 12.41 6.95
N GLY A 407 18.45 12.32 6.19
CA GLY A 407 19.32 11.15 6.18
C GLY A 407 19.63 10.64 4.79
N LEU A 408 19.19 9.43 4.48
CA LEU A 408 19.59 8.70 3.28
C LEU A 408 18.96 9.29 2.01
N VAL A 409 19.74 9.32 0.93
CA VAL A 409 19.20 9.47 -0.43
C VAL A 409 18.81 8.09 -0.96
N LEU A 410 17.50 7.88 -1.17
CA LEU A 410 16.95 6.66 -1.74
C LEU A 410 16.54 6.90 -3.19
N GLY A 411 17.51 6.69 -4.09
CA GLY A 411 17.32 6.83 -5.53
C GLY A 411 16.49 5.70 -6.16
N LEU A 412 15.95 5.97 -7.35
CA LEU A 412 15.09 5.05 -8.10
C LEU A 412 15.73 3.69 -8.39
N ARG A 413 17.02 3.67 -8.74
CA ARG A 413 17.76 2.42 -9.03
C ARG A 413 17.84 1.51 -7.81
N THR A 414 18.11 2.08 -6.63
CA THR A 414 18.17 1.32 -5.37
C THR A 414 16.85 0.61 -5.09
N VAL A 415 15.71 1.28 -5.32
CA VAL A 415 14.38 0.69 -5.14
C VAL A 415 14.14 -0.44 -6.15
N HIS A 416 14.55 -0.27 -7.41
CA HIS A 416 14.37 -1.28 -8.46
C HIS A 416 15.23 -2.52 -8.24
N GLU A 417 16.50 -2.35 -7.90
CA GLU A 417 17.47 -3.45 -7.81
C GLU A 417 17.36 -4.22 -6.50
N HIS A 418 16.67 -3.68 -5.48
CA HIS A 418 16.53 -4.31 -4.18
C HIS A 418 15.87 -5.70 -4.26
N GLU A 419 16.43 -6.64 -3.52
CA GLU A 419 15.91 -7.99 -3.32
C GLU A 419 15.96 -8.34 -1.83
N PRO A 420 14.85 -8.83 -1.25
CA PRO A 420 14.89 -9.43 0.06
C PRO A 420 15.78 -10.68 0.07
N PRO A 421 16.40 -11.03 1.20
CA PRO A 421 17.13 -12.29 1.36
C PRO A 421 16.27 -13.52 1.01
N THR A 422 16.86 -14.47 0.29
CA THR A 422 16.25 -15.75 -0.11
C THR A 422 17.07 -16.93 0.41
N ASP A 423 17.33 -16.96 1.71
CA ASP A 423 18.07 -18.06 2.33
C ASP A 423 17.28 -19.37 2.18
N PRO A 424 17.92 -20.48 1.72
CA PRO A 424 17.20 -21.73 1.43
C PRO A 424 16.83 -22.53 2.68
N ASP A 425 17.47 -22.27 3.82
CA ASP A 425 17.30 -23.01 5.09
C ASP A 425 16.56 -22.15 6.12
N VAL A 426 15.26 -21.91 5.85
CA VAL A 426 14.36 -21.16 6.72
C VAL A 426 13.01 -21.87 6.83
N SER A 427 12.38 -21.81 8.00
CA SER A 427 11.05 -22.38 8.25
C SER A 427 9.92 -21.38 7.97
N GLY A 428 10.23 -20.08 7.92
CA GLY A 428 9.31 -19.00 7.60
C GLY A 428 9.10 -18.83 6.11
N ARG A 429 8.31 -17.83 5.74
CA ARG A 429 7.95 -17.58 4.33
C ARG A 429 7.93 -16.09 4.01
N LEU A 430 8.68 -15.70 2.99
CA LEU A 430 8.60 -14.36 2.42
C LEU A 430 7.26 -14.20 1.65
N LEU A 431 6.36 -13.38 2.17
CA LEU A 431 5.09 -13.05 1.52
C LEU A 431 5.28 -12.10 0.34
N GLY A 432 6.21 -11.15 0.50
CA GLY A 432 6.59 -10.18 -0.52
C GLY A 432 7.23 -8.91 0.03
N VAL A 433 7.01 -7.80 -0.66
CA VAL A 433 7.66 -6.50 -0.41
C VAL A 433 6.64 -5.37 -0.27
N GLN A 434 7.02 -4.31 0.42
CA GLN A 434 6.18 -3.12 0.61
C GLN A 434 7.02 -1.85 0.60
N ALA A 435 6.51 -0.78 -0.02
CA ALA A 435 7.00 0.59 0.15
C ALA A 435 6.25 1.31 1.26
N GLN A 436 6.91 2.28 1.90
CA GLN A 436 6.36 3.08 2.99
C GLN A 436 6.43 4.55 2.59
N LEU A 437 5.37 5.29 2.83
CA LEU A 437 5.42 6.74 2.82
C LEU A 437 4.93 7.25 4.18
N TRP A 438 5.89 7.62 5.03
CA TRP A 438 5.66 8.44 6.22
C TRP A 438 5.49 9.90 5.82
N THR A 439 4.56 10.62 6.46
CA THR A 439 4.05 11.90 5.94
C THR A 439 4.44 13.13 6.74
N GLU A 440 5.40 13.05 7.65
CA GLU A 440 5.97 14.19 8.39
C GLU A 440 6.28 15.37 7.46
N TYR A 441 6.89 15.06 6.30
CA TYR A 441 7.29 16.04 5.28
C TYR A 441 6.53 15.87 3.95
N ALA A 442 5.37 15.22 3.96
CA ALA A 442 4.52 15.04 2.78
C ALA A 442 3.05 15.48 3.00
N PRO A 443 2.77 16.74 3.40
CA PRO A 443 1.43 17.17 3.82
C PRO A 443 0.39 17.25 2.69
N THR A 444 0.81 17.29 1.43
CA THR A 444 -0.09 17.50 0.29
C THR A 444 0.04 16.36 -0.72
N VAL A 445 -1.02 16.16 -1.52
CA VAL A 445 -1.00 15.21 -2.66
C VAL A 445 0.18 15.46 -3.61
N GLY A 446 0.65 16.70 -3.73
CA GLY A 446 1.81 17.02 -4.56
C GLY A 446 3.12 16.52 -4.00
N HIS A 447 3.30 16.62 -2.68
CA HIS A 447 4.44 16.04 -2.00
C HIS A 447 4.40 14.51 -2.10
N ILE A 448 3.23 13.92 -1.84
CA ILE A 448 2.99 12.47 -1.97
C ILE A 448 3.35 11.99 -3.38
N ASP A 449 2.77 12.59 -4.43
CA ASP A 449 3.06 12.20 -5.82
C ASP A 449 4.55 12.25 -6.14
N ARG A 450 5.22 13.34 -5.75
CA ARG A 450 6.62 13.56 -6.06
C ARG A 450 7.53 12.58 -5.33
N ARG A 451 7.19 12.21 -4.08
CA ARG A 451 7.91 11.25 -3.25
C ARG A 451 7.71 9.82 -3.73
N VAL A 452 6.47 9.46 -4.03
CA VAL A 452 6.08 8.09 -4.33
C VAL A 452 6.46 7.70 -5.75
N PHE A 453 6.22 8.56 -6.73
CA PHE A 453 6.50 8.25 -8.14
C PHE A 453 7.76 8.99 -8.62
N PRO A 454 8.63 8.33 -9.39
CA PRO A 454 8.47 7.00 -10.02
C PRO A 454 8.90 5.79 -9.18
N ARG A 455 9.39 5.97 -7.95
CA ARG A 455 9.95 4.87 -7.12
C ARG A 455 8.97 3.72 -6.86
N LEU A 456 7.69 4.01 -6.69
CA LEU A 456 6.66 2.97 -6.52
C LEU A 456 6.44 2.15 -7.80
N SER A 457 6.66 2.73 -8.98
CA SER A 457 6.65 1.99 -10.24
C SER A 457 7.83 1.02 -10.33
N ALA A 458 9.01 1.39 -9.80
CA ALA A 458 10.17 0.50 -9.70
C ALA A 458 9.92 -0.67 -8.75
N LEU A 459 9.38 -0.40 -7.55
CA LEU A 459 9.02 -1.45 -6.61
C LEU A 459 7.98 -2.41 -7.22
N ALA A 460 6.96 -1.88 -7.91
CA ALA A 460 5.95 -2.70 -8.55
C ALA A 460 6.52 -3.61 -9.65
N ASP A 461 7.44 -3.09 -10.48
CA ASP A 461 8.14 -3.87 -11.51
C ASP A 461 8.93 -5.04 -10.90
N ARG A 462 9.68 -4.75 -9.83
CA ARG A 462 10.49 -5.74 -9.10
C ARG A 462 9.62 -6.77 -8.38
N ALA A 463 8.56 -6.32 -7.72
CA ALA A 463 7.66 -7.16 -6.92
C ALA A 463 6.79 -8.09 -7.78
N TRP A 464 6.55 -7.71 -9.04
CA TRP A 464 5.73 -8.48 -9.97
C TRP A 464 6.56 -9.45 -10.81
N HIS A 465 7.58 -8.97 -11.55
CA HIS A 465 8.37 -9.81 -12.46
C HIS A 465 9.62 -10.39 -11.79
N GLY A 466 10.33 -9.60 -10.99
CA GLY A 466 11.52 -10.04 -10.26
C GLY A 466 12.80 -10.28 -11.06
N SER A 467 12.85 -9.98 -12.35
CA SER A 467 14.08 -10.15 -13.16
C SER A 467 14.35 -9.13 -14.29
N PRO A 468 13.59 -8.02 -14.49
CA PRO A 468 13.98 -7.07 -15.54
C PRO A 468 15.29 -6.38 -15.15
N SER A 469 16.17 -6.12 -16.13
CA SER A 469 17.36 -5.31 -15.88
C SER A 469 16.97 -3.85 -15.63
N TRP A 470 17.82 -3.13 -14.90
CA TRP A 470 17.65 -1.69 -14.68
C TRP A 470 17.52 -0.92 -16.00
N GLU A 471 18.30 -1.29 -17.01
CA GLU A 471 18.31 -0.63 -18.32
C GLU A 471 16.98 -0.80 -19.05
N ASP A 472 16.42 -2.01 -19.04
CA ASP A 472 15.09 -2.30 -19.61
C ASP A 472 14.00 -1.51 -18.88
N PHE A 473 14.01 -1.57 -17.55
CA PHE A 473 13.05 -0.82 -16.73
C PHE A 473 13.11 0.68 -17.01
N ARG A 474 14.30 1.27 -17.09
CA ARG A 474 14.47 2.71 -17.35
C ARG A 474 13.88 3.12 -18.70
N VAL A 475 14.03 2.30 -19.74
CA VAL A 475 13.41 2.56 -21.06
C VAL A 475 11.88 2.52 -20.95
N ARG A 476 11.32 1.50 -20.30
CA ARG A 476 9.87 1.38 -20.13
C ARG A 476 9.29 2.50 -19.27
N LEU A 477 10.02 2.90 -18.24
CA LEU A 477 9.65 4.00 -17.34
C LEU A 477 9.60 5.34 -18.06
N GLY A 478 10.48 5.58 -19.05
CA GLY A 478 10.43 6.80 -19.87
C GLY A 478 9.08 6.98 -20.57
N VAL A 479 8.53 5.89 -21.14
CA VAL A 479 7.17 5.90 -21.70
C VAL A 479 6.11 6.00 -20.61
N HIS A 480 6.32 5.33 -19.49
CA HIS A 480 5.38 5.32 -18.36
C HIS A 480 5.25 6.68 -17.67
N GLY A 481 6.26 7.55 -17.74
CA GLY A 481 6.17 8.94 -17.27
C GLY A 481 4.99 9.70 -17.90
N ALA A 482 4.74 9.50 -19.21
CA ALA A 482 3.59 10.09 -19.87
C ALA A 482 2.25 9.53 -19.32
N ARG A 483 2.21 8.25 -18.93
CA ARG A 483 1.04 7.63 -18.29
C ARG A 483 0.77 8.23 -16.91
N LEU A 484 1.82 8.42 -16.11
CA LEU A 484 1.72 9.10 -14.82
C LEU A 484 1.19 10.54 -15.00
N ALA A 485 1.70 11.28 -15.98
CA ALA A 485 1.22 12.62 -16.30
C ALA A 485 -0.25 12.63 -16.74
N ALA A 486 -0.70 11.69 -17.57
CA ALA A 486 -2.10 11.57 -18.00
C ALA A 486 -3.06 11.24 -16.85
N LEU A 487 -2.57 10.58 -15.81
CA LEU A 487 -3.28 10.31 -14.54
C LEU A 487 -3.19 11.49 -13.54
N GLY A 488 -2.53 12.59 -13.94
CA GLY A 488 -2.35 13.77 -13.09
C GLY A 488 -1.39 13.53 -11.92
N VAL A 489 -0.41 12.65 -12.05
CA VAL A 489 0.62 12.40 -11.03
C VAL A 489 1.78 13.37 -11.22
N ARG A 490 2.05 14.17 -10.19
CA ARG A 490 3.23 15.07 -10.13
C ARG A 490 4.47 14.30 -9.66
N HIS A 491 4.99 13.42 -10.52
CA HIS A 491 6.11 12.55 -10.16
C HIS A 491 7.45 13.31 -10.00
N GLY A 492 8.37 12.73 -9.23
CA GLY A 492 9.77 13.12 -9.15
C GLY A 492 10.57 12.77 -10.42
N PRO A 493 11.88 13.01 -10.42
CA PRO A 493 12.71 12.82 -11.61
C PRO A 493 12.71 11.36 -12.09
N LEU A 494 12.58 11.15 -13.41
CA LEU A 494 12.71 9.83 -14.04
C LEU A 494 14.18 9.38 -14.18
N ASP A 495 15.09 10.36 -14.19
CA ASP A 495 16.53 10.16 -14.14
C ASP A 495 17.09 10.96 -12.96
N PRO A 496 17.79 10.34 -11.98
CA PRO A 496 18.32 11.06 -10.82
C PRO A 496 19.31 12.18 -11.18
N TYR A 497 19.81 12.25 -12.42
CA TYR A 497 20.82 13.22 -12.83
C TYR A 497 20.31 14.35 -13.74
N VAL A 498 19.01 14.43 -14.04
CA VAL A 498 18.48 15.53 -14.88
C VAL A 498 17.68 16.49 -14.00
N PRO A 499 18.23 17.68 -13.67
CA PRO A 499 17.44 18.76 -13.09
C PRO A 499 16.29 19.08 -14.05
N ASP A 500 15.04 19.05 -13.55
CA ASP A 500 13.89 19.51 -14.33
C ASP A 500 14.02 21.03 -14.54
N PRO A 501 14.31 21.52 -15.76
CA PRO A 501 14.54 22.95 -15.99
C PRO A 501 13.23 23.75 -16.05
N HIS A 502 12.06 23.11 -15.92
CA HIS A 502 10.77 23.73 -16.21
C HIS A 502 9.83 23.75 -15.01
N ARG A 503 10.26 24.36 -13.90
CA ARG A 503 9.31 24.86 -12.89
C ARG A 503 9.75 26.06 -12.04
N SER A 504 10.89 26.69 -12.33
CA SER A 504 11.25 27.98 -11.72
C SER A 504 10.59 29.12 -12.49
N GLY A 505 9.36 29.48 -12.14
CA GLY A 505 8.73 30.67 -12.71
C GLY A 505 7.29 30.88 -12.28
N ARG A 506 7.14 31.74 -11.27
CA ARG A 506 5.91 32.35 -10.72
C ARG A 506 5.22 31.56 -9.61
N GLU A 507 5.67 31.85 -8.39
CA GLU A 507 4.80 32.26 -7.29
C GLU A 507 5.67 33.06 -6.30
N GLN A 508 5.78 34.36 -6.56
CA GLN A 508 6.09 35.39 -5.57
C GLN A 508 5.01 36.46 -5.71
N SER A 509 3.99 36.38 -4.87
CA SER A 509 3.23 37.50 -4.28
C SER A 509 2.24 36.94 -3.27
#